data_AF-A0A448TT73-F1
#
_entry.id   AF-A0A448TT73-F1
#
_cell.length_a   1.000
_cell.length_b   1.000
_cell.length_c   1.000
_cell.angle_alpha   90.00
_cell.angle_beta   90.00
_cell.angle_gamma   90.00
#
_symmetry.space_group_name_H-M   'P 1'
#
loop_
_entity.id
_entity.type
_entity.pdbx_description
1 polymer ?
#
loop_
_entity_poly.entity_id
_entity_poly.type
_entity_poly.pdbx_seq_one_letter_code
_entity_poly.pdbx_strand_id
1 'polypeptide(L)'
;MAREVFLKNNMGVVKSGYVGFSWTVFFFGCFAPLFRGNFSWFLIMAFVGIVRVIAERLPPEYYASSNGQMWFSIIFIVIHLFFSFTYNKFYTQGLIGKGFYPADNVSELLLKKYRIL
;
A
#
# COMPACT_ATOMS: atom_id res chain seq x y z
N MET A 1 -6.57 -8.46 -9.81
CA MET A 1 -7.46 -7.28 -9.75
C MET A 1 -7.92 -7.08 -8.31
N ALA A 2 -8.12 -5.82 -7.87
CA ALA A 2 -8.62 -5.50 -6.54
C ALA A 2 -9.94 -6.23 -6.25
N ARG A 3 -10.06 -6.88 -5.08
CA ARG A 3 -11.31 -7.44 -4.58
C ARG A 3 -11.50 -7.02 -3.14
N GLU A 4 -12.71 -6.64 -2.79
CA GLU A 4 -13.10 -6.34 -1.41
C GLU A 4 -13.30 -7.64 -0.63
N VAL A 5 -12.97 -7.61 0.66
CA VAL A 5 -13.23 -8.69 1.62
C VAL A 5 -13.83 -8.07 2.88
N PHE A 6 -14.86 -8.70 3.43
CA PHE A 6 -15.49 -8.25 4.66
C PHE A 6 -14.87 -8.98 5.84
N LEU A 7 -14.44 -8.20 6.83
CA LEU A 7 -13.85 -8.72 8.06
C LEU A 7 -14.69 -8.28 9.25
N LYS A 8 -14.92 -9.18 10.21
CA LYS A 8 -15.67 -8.94 11.43
C LYS A 8 -14.78 -9.21 12.65
N ASN A 9 -15.01 -8.51 13.75
CA ASN A 9 -14.34 -8.80 15.03
C ASN A 9 -15.32 -9.40 16.06
N ASN A 10 -14.81 -9.78 17.23
CA ASN A 10 -15.62 -10.36 18.32
C ASN A 10 -16.72 -9.43 18.86
N MET A 11 -16.60 -8.12 18.65
CA MET A 11 -17.60 -7.12 19.03
C MET A 11 -18.67 -6.90 17.95
N GLY A 12 -18.61 -7.64 16.85
CA GLY A 12 -19.56 -7.53 15.75
C GLY A 12 -19.28 -6.41 14.75
N VAL A 13 -18.21 -5.63 14.93
CA VAL A 13 -17.82 -4.55 14.01
C VAL A 13 -17.31 -5.15 12.71
N VAL A 14 -17.91 -4.74 11.59
CA VAL A 14 -17.48 -5.13 10.25
C VAL A 14 -16.63 -4.02 9.64
N LYS A 15 -15.52 -4.39 9.01
CA LYS A 15 -14.64 -3.50 8.26
C LYS A 15 -14.33 -4.11 6.89
N SER A 16 -14.26 -3.25 5.88
CA SER A 16 -13.80 -3.62 4.55
C SER A 16 -12.27 -3.70 4.50
N GLY A 17 -11.77 -4.86 4.09
CA GLY A 17 -10.40 -5.10 3.62
C GLY A 17 -10.35 -5.21 2.10
N TYR A 18 -9.15 -5.31 1.55
CA TYR A 18 -8.95 -5.51 0.11
C TYR A 18 -7.82 -6.48 -0.17
N VAL A 19 -7.91 -7.22 -1.28
CA VAL A 19 -6.87 -8.12 -1.78
C VAL A 19 -6.52 -7.80 -3.24
N GLY A 20 -5.32 -8.18 -3.67
CA GLY A 20 -4.79 -7.86 -5.00
C GLY A 20 -4.30 -6.41 -5.14
N PHE A 21 -4.07 -5.97 -6.38
CA PHE A 21 -3.52 -4.64 -6.69
C PHE A 21 -4.35 -3.48 -6.12
N SER A 22 -3.69 -2.48 -5.55
CA SER A 22 -4.31 -1.29 -4.97
C SER A 22 -4.33 -0.12 -5.95
N TRP A 23 -5.44 0.00 -6.67
CA TRP A 23 -5.68 1.14 -7.58
C TRP A 23 -5.61 2.49 -6.86
N THR A 24 -6.07 2.57 -5.62
CA THR A 24 -6.03 3.82 -4.85
C THR A 24 -4.60 4.24 -4.51
N VAL A 25 -3.70 3.30 -4.17
CA VAL A 25 -2.28 3.65 -3.96
C VAL A 25 -1.61 4.02 -5.28
N PHE A 26 -1.95 3.31 -6.36
CA PHE A 26 -1.39 3.60 -7.67
C PHE A 26 -1.66 5.05 -8.12
N PHE A 27 -2.88 5.55 -7.96
CA PHE A 27 -3.25 6.91 -8.36
C PHE A 27 -2.98 7.97 -7.28
N PHE A 28 -3.14 7.65 -6.00
CA PHE A 28 -3.13 8.65 -4.91
C PHE A 28 -2.00 8.49 -3.89
N GLY A 29 -1.11 7.49 -4.06
CA GLY A 29 0.03 7.28 -3.18
C GLY A 29 -0.35 7.21 -1.69
N CYS A 30 0.27 8.07 -0.88
CA CYS A 30 0.09 8.10 0.58
C CYS A 30 -1.31 8.54 1.02
N PHE A 31 -2.11 9.22 0.20
CA PHE A 31 -3.46 9.63 0.58
C PHE A 31 -4.41 8.43 0.75
N ALA A 32 -4.18 7.35 0.00
CA ALA A 32 -4.97 6.13 0.13
C ALA A 32 -4.90 5.52 1.56
N PRO A 33 -3.71 5.28 2.16
CA PRO A 33 -3.63 4.85 3.55
C PRO A 33 -4.13 5.86 4.57
N LEU A 34 -3.99 7.17 4.31
CA LEU A 34 -4.51 8.20 5.20
C LEU A 34 -6.04 8.08 5.37
N PHE A 35 -6.78 8.04 4.26
CA PHE A 35 -8.24 7.95 4.29
C PHE A 35 -8.75 6.59 4.80
N ARG A 36 -7.93 5.53 4.72
CA ARG A 36 -8.24 4.22 5.32
C ARG A 36 -7.90 4.12 6.81
N GLY A 37 -7.36 5.19 7.42
CA GLY A 37 -6.92 5.18 8.81
C GLY A 37 -5.71 4.28 9.08
N ASN A 38 -4.92 3.98 8.04
CA ASN A 38 -3.69 3.19 8.15
C ASN A 38 -2.46 4.11 8.24
N PHE A 39 -2.29 4.73 9.40
CA PHE A 39 -1.28 5.76 9.63
C PHE A 39 0.17 5.26 9.45
N SER A 40 0.48 4.02 9.81
CA SER A 40 1.84 3.48 9.63
C SER A 40 2.24 3.46 8.15
N TRP A 41 1.35 2.99 7.27
CA TRP A 41 1.61 3.00 5.83
C TRP A 41 1.53 4.39 5.21
N PHE A 42 0.68 5.27 5.74
CA PHE A 42 0.68 6.68 5.36
C PHE A 42 2.04 7.33 5.60
N LEU A 43 2.60 7.18 6.80
CA LEU A 43 3.90 7.76 7.15
C LEU A 43 5.04 7.19 6.29
N ILE A 44 5.06 5.87 6.06
CA ILE A 44 6.06 5.23 5.19
C ILE A 44 5.99 5.81 3.77
N MET A 45 4.82 5.83 3.15
CA MET A 45 4.66 6.33 1.78
C MET A 45 4.90 7.84 1.69
N ALA A 46 4.50 8.61 2.70
CA ALA A 46 4.76 10.04 2.77
C ALA A 46 6.26 10.33 2.86
N PHE A 47 7.00 9.59 3.71
CA PHE A 47 8.45 9.72 3.81
C PHE A 47 9.13 9.43 2.47
N VAL A 48 8.78 8.31 1.81
CA VAL A 48 9.30 7.98 0.48
C VAL A 48 8.97 9.09 -0.52
N GLY A 49 7.76 9.65 -0.49
CA GLY A 49 7.36 10.77 -1.35
C GLY A 49 8.17 12.06 -1.08
N ILE A 50 8.46 12.38 0.18
CA ILE A 50 9.27 13.54 0.55
C ILE A 50 10.71 13.36 0.07
N VAL A 51 11.31 12.19 0.28
CA VAL A 51 12.67 11.88 -0.21
C VAL A 51 12.74 12.02 -1.73
N ARG A 52 11.73 11.52 -2.44
CA ARG A 52 11.62 11.68 -3.90
C ARG A 52 11.63 13.16 -4.29
N VAL A 53 10.76 13.96 -3.67
CA VAL A 53 10.58 15.41 -3.94
C VAL A 53 11.86 16.19 -3.68
N ILE A 54 12.59 15.86 -2.61
CA ILE A 54 13.87 16.49 -2.26
C ILE A 54 14.92 16.11 -3.31
N ALA A 55 15.05 14.82 -3.60
CA ALA A 55 16.03 14.35 -4.55
C ALA A 55 15.79 14.94 -5.95
N GLU A 56 14.55 14.98 -6.46
CA GLU A 56 14.22 15.59 -7.76
C GLU A 56 14.56 17.09 -7.83
N ARG A 57 14.73 17.78 -6.69
CA ARG A 57 15.15 19.19 -6.61
C ARG A 57 16.65 19.38 -6.50
N LEU A 58 17.43 18.31 -6.30
CA LEU A 58 18.88 18.43 -6.21
C LEU A 58 19.48 18.81 -7.58
N PRO A 59 20.52 19.68 -7.59
CA PRO A 59 21.25 19.99 -8.81
C PRO A 59 21.88 18.73 -9.46
N PRO A 60 22.05 18.69 -10.80
CA PRO A 60 22.57 17.52 -11.52
C PRO A 60 23.94 17.03 -11.05
N GLU A 61 24.80 17.91 -10.53
CA GLU A 61 26.13 17.58 -10.01
C GLU A 61 26.12 16.66 -8.78
N TYR A 62 24.98 16.53 -8.09
CA TYR A 62 24.80 15.58 -6.99
C TYR A 62 24.54 14.14 -7.47
N TYR A 63 24.32 13.94 -8.77
CA TYR A 63 24.10 12.62 -9.35
C TYR A 63 25.39 12.05 -9.93
N ALA A 64 25.63 10.75 -9.69
CA ALA A 64 26.87 10.08 -10.08
C ALA A 64 27.12 9.98 -11.60
N SER A 65 26.12 10.28 -12.43
CA SER A 65 26.23 10.28 -13.89
C SER A 65 25.29 11.31 -14.50
N SER A 66 25.52 11.69 -15.76
CA SER A 66 24.66 12.58 -16.52
C SER A 66 23.20 12.13 -16.57
N ASN A 67 22.95 10.82 -16.50
CA ASN A 67 21.62 10.21 -16.48
C ASN A 67 21.16 9.82 -15.08
N GLY A 68 21.90 10.17 -14.03
CA GLY A 68 21.64 9.69 -12.66
C GLY A 68 20.30 10.14 -12.10
N GLN A 69 19.84 11.35 -12.44
CA GLN A 69 18.51 11.84 -12.06
C GLN A 69 17.39 10.99 -12.67
N MET A 70 17.51 10.63 -13.95
CA MET A 70 16.55 9.76 -14.64
C MET A 70 16.47 8.38 -13.97
N TRP A 71 17.62 7.75 -13.70
CA TRP A 71 17.66 6.44 -13.04
C TRP A 71 17.06 6.49 -11.63
N PHE A 72 17.34 7.56 -10.88
CA PHE A 72 16.73 7.78 -9.58
C PHE A 72 15.20 7.86 -9.69
N SER A 73 14.66 8.64 -10.61
CA SER A 73 13.20 8.72 -10.84
C SER A 73 12.59 7.37 -11.21
N ILE A 74 13.25 6.56 -12.05
CA ILE A 74 12.79 5.21 -12.42
C ILE A 74 12.67 4.31 -11.18
N ILE A 75 13.66 4.35 -10.26
CA ILE A 75 13.62 3.58 -9.01
C ILE A 75 12.38 3.94 -8.18
N PHE A 76 12.03 5.22 -8.07
CA PHE A 76 10.84 5.65 -7.33
C PHE A 76 9.53 5.19 -7.97
N ILE A 77 9.46 5.15 -9.31
CA ILE A 77 8.31 4.60 -10.02
C ILE A 77 8.15 3.10 -9.70
N VAL A 78 9.25 2.35 -9.70
CA VAL A 78 9.24 0.92 -9.34
C VAL A 78 8.79 0.71 -7.89
N ILE A 79 9.30 1.51 -6.95
CA ILE A 79 8.88 1.46 -5.54
C ILE A 79 7.38 1.77 -5.39
N HIS A 80 6.88 2.79 -6.09
CA HIS A 80 5.45 3.16 -6.06
C HIS A 80 4.56 2.05 -6.62
N LEU A 81 4.99 1.42 -7.72
CA LEU A 81 4.29 0.28 -8.28
C LEU A 81 4.31 -0.91 -7.32
N PHE A 82 5.46 -1.20 -6.71
CA PHE A 82 5.59 -2.24 -5.69
C PHE A 82 4.65 -2.01 -4.50
N PHE A 83 4.55 -0.77 -4.00
CA PHE A 83 3.57 -0.41 -2.96
C PHE A 83 2.13 -0.65 -3.41
N SER A 84 1.81 -0.34 -4.67
CA SER A 84 0.49 -0.59 -5.22
C SER A 84 0.13 -2.09 -5.24
N PHE A 85 1.10 -2.98 -5.52
CA PHE A 85 0.89 -4.43 -5.46
C PHE A 85 0.73 -4.98 -4.04
N THR A 86 1.42 -4.40 -3.07
CA THR A 86 1.56 -4.99 -1.73
C THR A 86 0.63 -4.37 -0.68
N TYR A 87 0.23 -3.11 -0.86
CA TYR A 87 -0.47 -2.35 0.17
C TYR A 87 -1.78 -2.98 0.64
N ASN A 88 -2.65 -3.43 -0.27
CA ASN A 88 -3.92 -4.06 0.10
C ASN A 88 -3.69 -5.31 0.96
N LYS A 89 -2.67 -6.12 0.62
CA LYS A 89 -2.29 -7.30 1.41
C LYS A 89 -1.89 -6.89 2.83
N PHE A 90 -0.99 -5.93 2.98
CA PHE A 90 -0.53 -5.49 4.30
C PHE A 90 -1.61 -4.83 5.14
N TYR A 91 -2.47 -4.02 4.53
CA TYR A 91 -3.61 -3.44 5.21
C TYR A 91 -4.55 -4.51 5.76
N THR A 92 -4.90 -5.50 4.94
CA THR A 92 -5.81 -6.59 5.31
C THR A 92 -5.18 -7.51 6.36
N GLN A 93 -3.89 -7.84 6.23
CA GLN A 93 -3.14 -8.56 7.27
C GLN A 93 -3.12 -7.79 8.60
N GLY A 94 -2.95 -6.46 8.54
CA GLY A 94 -3.01 -5.61 9.73
C GLY A 94 -4.38 -5.57 10.41
N LEU A 95 -5.48 -5.75 9.66
CA LEU A 95 -6.81 -5.94 10.25
C LEU A 95 -6.91 -7.31 10.93
N ILE A 96 -6.45 -8.38 10.28
CA ILE A 96 -6.46 -9.74 10.86
C ILE A 96 -5.65 -9.79 12.15
N GLY A 97 -4.45 -9.20 12.17
CA GLY A 97 -3.62 -9.09 13.37
C GLY A 97 -4.27 -8.30 14.52
N LYS A 98 -5.29 -7.48 14.24
CA LYS A 98 -6.10 -6.78 15.26
C LYS A 98 -7.30 -7.61 15.76
N GLY A 99 -7.36 -8.89 15.42
CA GLY A 99 -8.43 -9.81 15.84
C GLY A 99 -9.66 -9.78 14.93
N PHE A 100 -9.53 -9.28 13.70
CA PHE A 100 -10.58 -9.43 12.69
C PHE A 100 -10.47 -10.78 11.98
N TYR A 101 -11.59 -11.38 11.66
CA TYR A 101 -11.71 -12.64 10.91
C TYR A 101 -12.70 -12.48 9.74
N PRO A 102 -12.71 -13.38 8.75
CA PRO A 102 -13.61 -13.26 7.60
C PRO A 102 -15.08 -13.25 8.04
N ALA A 103 -15.87 -12.31 7.53
CA ALA A 103 -17.29 -12.21 7.89
C ALA A 103 -18.15 -13.26 7.16
N ASP A 104 -17.66 -13.81 6.05
CA ASP A 104 -18.37 -14.72 5.17
C ASP A 104 -17.40 -15.68 4.43
N ASN A 105 -17.95 -16.75 3.86
CA ASN A 105 -17.19 -17.79 3.15
C ASN A 105 -16.46 -17.26 1.90
N VAL A 106 -17.01 -16.26 1.21
CA VAL A 106 -16.38 -15.68 0.00
C VAL A 106 -15.14 -14.89 0.40
N SER A 107 -15.23 -14.08 1.44
CA SER A 107 -14.12 -13.35 2.04
C SER A 107 -13.02 -14.31 2.50
N GLU A 108 -13.37 -15.43 3.15
CA GLU A 108 -12.41 -16.46 3.55
C GLU A 108 -11.68 -17.08 2.35
N LEU A 109 -12.43 -17.48 1.31
CA LEU A 109 -11.85 -18.07 0.10
C LEU A 109 -10.91 -17.09 -0.62
N LEU A 110 -11.26 -15.80 -0.67
CA LEU A 110 -10.41 -14.77 -1.23
C LEU A 110 -9.13 -14.62 -0.41
N LEU A 111 -9.21 -14.57 0.91
CA LEU A 111 -8.03 -14.44 1.77
C LEU A 111 -7.07 -15.62 1.63
N LYS A 112 -7.60 -16.85 1.57
CA LYS A 112 -6.81 -18.07 1.29
C LYS A 112 -6.17 -18.02 -0.11
N LYS A 113 -6.94 -17.64 -1.14
CA LYS A 113 -6.44 -17.49 -2.52
C LYS A 113 -5.26 -16.52 -2.62
N TYR A 114 -5.29 -15.44 -1.84
CA TYR A 114 -4.22 -14.43 -1.82
C TYR A 114 -3.15 -14.69 -0.74
N ARG A 115 -3.16 -15.86 -0.09
CA ARG A 115 -2.19 -16.26 0.95
C ARG A 115 -2.04 -15.23 2.07
N ILE A 116 -3.19 -14.77 2.57
CA ILE A 116 -3.30 -13.86 3.70
C ILE A 116 -3.68 -14.63 4.97
N LEU A 117 -4.54 -15.64 4.80
CA LEU A 117 -4.83 -16.71 5.75
C LEU A 117 -4.12 -17.99 5.31
#